data_AF-A0A1Q9VTC8-F1
#
_entry.id   AF-A0A1Q9VTC8-F1
#
_cell.length_a   1.000
_cell.length_b   1.000
_cell.length_c   1.000
_cell.angle_alpha   90.00
_cell.angle_beta   90.00
_cell.angle_gamma   90.00
#
_symmetry.space_group_name_H-M   'P 1'
#
loop_
_entity.id
_entity.type
_entity.pdbx_description
1 polymer ?
#
loop_
_entity_poly.entity_id
_entity_poly.type
_entity_poly.pdbx_seq_one_letter_code
_entity_poly.pdbx_strand_id
1 'polypeptide(L)'
;MASLEYAGGGGTGQGDPLRSIRLTKQLAGEAAEAVTGTFTFRLDCADTAGTAVDGFPRTAVVGAGGTTTFTGVPVGSVCELTETDDGGADRVAFAPAGPIAVTAGSPATIDVVATNTFDAVDVVAPGDGSTGADLDAGTPPRAEPPDEAVRVVAPGDVSSTAGPPPVGTPGAGLAATGARCTRHRRSPSRSW
;
A
#
# COMPACT_ATOMS: atom_id res chain seq x y z
N MET A 1 -37.98 5.08 -64.98
CA MET A 1 -37.90 5.88 -63.75
C MET A 1 -37.90 4.90 -62.59
N ALA A 2 -36.74 4.57 -62.00
CA ALA A 2 -36.66 3.66 -60.86
C ALA A 2 -36.53 4.49 -59.60
N SER A 3 -37.54 4.43 -58.74
CA SER A 3 -37.49 4.99 -57.39
C SER A 3 -36.61 4.07 -56.54
N LEU A 4 -35.45 4.57 -56.11
CA LEU A 4 -34.68 3.96 -55.04
C LEU A 4 -35.34 4.35 -53.72
N GLU A 5 -36.02 3.39 -53.10
CA GLU A 5 -36.44 3.49 -51.70
C GLU A 5 -35.17 3.39 -50.83
N TYR A 6 -34.72 4.53 -50.31
CA TYR A 6 -33.75 4.57 -49.24
C TYR A 6 -34.42 4.07 -47.96
N ALA A 7 -34.07 2.85 -47.52
CA ALA A 7 -34.36 2.40 -46.17
C ALA A 7 -33.54 3.24 -45.18
N GLY A 8 -34.19 4.18 -44.51
CA GLY A 8 -33.61 4.92 -43.40
C GLY A 8 -33.24 3.95 -42.29
N GLY A 9 -31.94 3.79 -42.04
CA GLY A 9 -31.44 3.03 -40.91
C GLY A 9 -31.93 3.65 -39.61
N GLY A 10 -32.78 2.93 -38.88
CA GLY A 10 -33.16 3.25 -37.51
C GLY A 10 -31.98 2.96 -36.57
N GLY A 11 -30.99 3.84 -36.55
CA GLY A 11 -29.96 3.82 -35.53
C GLY A 11 -30.51 4.47 -34.26
N THR A 12 -30.91 3.68 -33.27
CA THR A 12 -31.03 4.19 -31.90
C THR A 12 -29.61 4.43 -31.40
N GLY A 13 -29.09 5.63 -31.64
CA GLY A 13 -27.75 6.05 -31.24
C GLY A 13 -27.60 6.15 -29.73
N GLN A 14 -27.74 5.05 -29.00
CA GLN A 14 -27.10 4.87 -27.70
C GLN A 14 -25.62 4.61 -27.98
N GLY A 15 -24.91 5.65 -28.45
CA GLY A 15 -23.46 5.64 -28.33
C GLY A 15 -23.16 5.61 -26.83
N ASP A 16 -22.61 4.50 -26.33
CA ASP A 16 -22.16 4.43 -24.95
C ASP A 16 -21.21 5.62 -24.71
N PRO A 17 -21.56 6.58 -23.84
CA PRO A 17 -20.76 7.77 -23.70
C PRO A 17 -19.37 7.36 -23.19
N LEU A 18 -18.32 7.73 -23.92
CA LEU A 18 -16.95 7.48 -23.49
C LEU A 18 -16.54 8.47 -22.40
N ARG A 19 -15.69 8.03 -21.48
CA ARG A 19 -15.07 8.82 -20.43
C ARG A 19 -13.54 8.81 -20.57
N SER A 20 -12.90 9.64 -19.76
CA SER A 20 -11.46 9.63 -19.58
C SER A 20 -11.10 9.40 -18.12
N ILE A 21 -9.98 8.74 -17.86
CA ILE A 21 -9.36 8.63 -16.54
C ILE A 21 -8.06 9.43 -16.57
N ARG A 22 -8.00 10.51 -15.79
CA ARG A 22 -6.79 11.32 -15.65
C ARG A 22 -6.02 10.83 -14.43
N LEU A 23 -4.78 10.44 -14.66
CA LEU A 23 -3.88 9.96 -13.62
C LEU A 23 -2.82 11.02 -13.32
N THR A 24 -2.75 11.47 -12.08
CA THR A 24 -1.68 12.32 -11.57
C THR A 24 -0.75 11.51 -10.67
N LYS A 25 0.56 11.56 -10.96
CA LYS A 25 1.59 10.94 -10.16
C LYS A 25 2.06 11.88 -9.06
N GLN A 26 2.06 11.42 -7.82
CA GLN A 26 2.66 12.10 -6.68
C GLN A 26 3.74 11.25 -6.02
N LEU A 27 4.69 11.94 -5.40
CA LEU A 27 5.69 11.35 -4.52
C LEU A 27 5.51 11.93 -3.11
N ALA A 28 5.74 11.10 -2.11
CA ALA A 28 5.65 11.45 -0.69
C ALA A 28 6.77 10.75 0.09
N GLY A 29 6.99 11.18 1.33
CA GLY A 29 8.03 10.64 2.20
C GLY A 29 9.34 11.43 2.14
N GLU A 30 10.21 11.16 3.10
CA GLU A 30 11.44 11.94 3.36
C GLU A 30 12.46 11.83 2.22
N ALA A 31 12.50 10.70 1.52
CA ALA A 31 13.40 10.47 0.40
C ALA A 31 12.81 10.91 -0.95
N ALA A 32 11.57 11.42 -1.00
CA ALA A 32 10.86 11.72 -2.25
C ALA A 32 11.57 12.74 -3.14
N GLU A 33 12.22 13.75 -2.55
CA GLU A 33 12.90 14.80 -3.32
C GLU A 33 14.13 14.29 -4.07
N ALA A 34 14.72 13.18 -3.63
CA ALA A 34 15.85 12.54 -4.29
C ALA A 34 15.43 11.63 -5.45
N VAL A 35 14.14 11.30 -5.55
CA VAL A 35 13.62 10.40 -6.59
C VAL A 35 13.48 11.16 -7.90
N THR A 36 14.18 10.66 -8.90
CA THR A 36 14.06 11.14 -10.29
C THR A 36 13.72 9.95 -11.18
N GLY A 37 12.90 10.18 -12.21
CA GLY A 37 12.53 9.14 -13.16
C GLY A 37 11.05 9.09 -13.48
N THR A 38 10.65 7.95 -14.03
CA THR A 38 9.30 7.68 -14.52
C THR A 38 8.73 6.43 -13.89
N PHE A 39 7.41 6.40 -13.81
CA PHE A 39 6.61 5.34 -13.22
C PHE A 39 5.69 4.76 -14.29
N THR A 40 5.54 3.44 -14.33
CA THR A 40 4.75 2.77 -15.36
C THR A 40 3.44 2.29 -14.78
N PHE A 41 2.34 2.64 -15.44
CA PHE A 41 0.98 2.29 -15.06
C PHE A 41 0.32 1.43 -16.11
N ARG A 42 -0.49 0.47 -15.67
CA ARG A 42 -1.36 -0.34 -16.51
C ARG A 42 -2.81 -0.16 -16.06
N LEU A 43 -3.67 0.17 -17.01
CA LEU A 43 -5.11 0.28 -16.82
C LEU A 43 -5.78 -0.88 -17.54
N ASP A 44 -6.43 -1.75 -16.76
CA ASP A 44 -7.27 -2.84 -17.24
C ASP A 44 -8.71 -2.43 -17.08
N CYS A 45 -9.54 -2.66 -18.09
CA CYS A 45 -10.98 -2.41 -17.99
C CYS A 45 -11.74 -3.65 -18.43
N ALA A 46 -12.72 -4.03 -17.61
CA ALA A 46 -13.68 -5.07 -17.92
C ALA A 46 -15.09 -4.50 -17.85
N ASP A 47 -16.06 -5.13 -18.51
CA ASP A 47 -17.48 -4.85 -18.29
C ASP A 47 -17.92 -5.32 -16.90
N THR A 48 -19.17 -5.00 -16.52
CA THR A 48 -19.74 -5.45 -15.23
C THR A 48 -19.86 -6.98 -15.07
N ALA A 49 -19.72 -7.75 -16.14
CA ALA A 49 -19.70 -9.22 -16.11
C ALA A 49 -18.27 -9.79 -16.00
N GLY A 50 -17.24 -8.94 -16.03
CA GLY A 50 -15.83 -9.33 -15.95
C GLY A 50 -15.19 -9.62 -17.32
N THR A 51 -15.85 -9.30 -18.43
CA THR A 51 -15.28 -9.47 -19.78
C THR A 51 -14.35 -8.31 -20.10
N ALA A 52 -13.15 -8.58 -20.61
CA ALA A 52 -12.22 -7.54 -21.03
C ALA A 52 -12.86 -6.62 -22.08
N VAL A 53 -12.69 -5.31 -21.89
CA VAL A 53 -13.15 -4.28 -22.83
C VAL A 53 -12.14 -4.16 -23.98
N ASP A 54 -12.64 -4.02 -25.20
CA ASP A 54 -11.78 -3.86 -26.38
C ASP A 54 -10.87 -2.63 -26.27
N GLY A 55 -9.62 -2.79 -26.72
CA GLY A 55 -8.58 -1.78 -26.59
C GLY A 55 -7.99 -1.63 -25.18
N PHE A 56 -8.28 -2.53 -24.24
CA PHE A 56 -7.61 -2.66 -22.94
C PHE A 56 -6.95 -4.04 -22.79
N PRO A 57 -5.87 -4.18 -21.99
CA PRO A 57 -5.24 -3.17 -21.14
C PRO A 57 -4.50 -2.07 -21.92
N ARG A 58 -4.24 -0.94 -21.26
CA ARG A 58 -3.38 0.15 -21.77
C ARG A 58 -2.30 0.49 -20.77
N THR A 59 -1.13 0.87 -21.27
CA THR A 59 0.02 1.29 -20.44
C THR A 59 0.33 2.76 -20.65
N ALA A 60 0.74 3.45 -19.58
CA ALA A 60 1.27 4.79 -19.63
C ALA A 60 2.52 4.92 -18.76
N VAL A 61 3.46 5.77 -19.18
CA VAL A 61 4.66 6.11 -18.41
C VAL A 61 4.53 7.57 -18.00
N VAL A 62 4.71 7.86 -16.70
CA VAL A 62 4.48 9.18 -16.11
C VAL A 62 5.68 9.59 -15.27
N GLY A 63 6.20 10.80 -15.45
CA GLY A 63 7.26 11.34 -14.59
C GLY A 63 6.76 11.70 -13.19
N ALA A 64 7.69 11.91 -12.24
CA ALA A 64 7.38 12.47 -10.92
C ALA A 64 6.59 13.79 -11.03
N GLY A 65 5.48 13.91 -10.30
CA GLY A 65 4.58 15.07 -10.37
C GLY A 65 3.79 15.20 -11.68
N GLY A 66 4.00 14.28 -12.63
CA GLY A 66 3.40 14.31 -13.97
C GLY A 66 1.93 13.89 -13.98
N THR A 67 1.27 14.12 -15.11
CA THR A 67 -0.11 13.70 -15.35
C THR A 67 -0.24 13.05 -16.72
N THR A 68 -1.08 12.02 -16.84
CA THR A 68 -1.48 11.41 -18.10
C THR A 68 -2.99 11.17 -18.13
N THR A 69 -3.56 10.87 -19.29
CA THR A 69 -4.99 10.60 -19.43
C THR A 69 -5.25 9.41 -20.33
N PHE A 70 -5.97 8.41 -19.81
CA PHE A 70 -6.54 7.32 -20.57
C PHE A 70 -7.90 7.77 -21.11
N THR A 71 -8.00 8.02 -22.42
CA THR A 71 -9.25 8.45 -23.05
C THR A 71 -10.02 7.27 -23.63
N GLY A 72 -11.32 7.46 -23.88
CA GLY A 72 -12.11 6.44 -24.58
C GLY A 72 -12.43 5.22 -23.72
N VAL A 73 -12.61 5.42 -22.41
CA VAL A 73 -13.05 4.37 -21.48
C VAL A 73 -14.58 4.27 -21.57
N PRO A 74 -15.17 3.12 -21.95
CA PRO A 74 -16.61 3.00 -22.06
C PRO A 74 -17.33 3.18 -20.72
N VAL A 75 -18.52 3.78 -20.75
CA VAL A 75 -19.45 3.68 -19.63
C VAL A 75 -19.92 2.23 -19.50
N GLY A 76 -20.05 1.76 -18.26
CA GLY A 76 -20.31 0.36 -17.91
C GLY A 76 -19.04 -0.44 -17.62
N SER A 77 -17.84 0.14 -17.81
CA SER A 77 -16.59 -0.50 -17.45
C SER A 77 -16.25 -0.36 -15.97
N VAL A 78 -15.61 -1.39 -15.41
CA VAL A 78 -14.91 -1.37 -14.14
C VAL A 78 -13.43 -1.51 -14.45
N CYS A 79 -12.64 -0.50 -14.10
CA CYS A 79 -11.23 -0.46 -14.44
C CYS A 79 -10.33 -0.62 -13.22
N GLU A 80 -9.29 -1.44 -13.33
CA GLU A 80 -8.24 -1.60 -12.35
C GLU A 80 -6.98 -0.87 -12.83
N LEU A 81 -6.53 0.11 -12.04
CA LEU A 81 -5.29 0.82 -12.31
C LEU A 81 -4.20 0.26 -11.40
N THR A 82 -3.11 -0.21 -12.01
CA THR A 82 -1.94 -0.75 -11.31
C THR A 82 -0.70 0.04 -11.69
N GLU A 83 0.18 0.29 -10.73
CA GLU A 83 1.53 0.79 -10.98
C GLU A 83 2.46 -0.44 -11.11
N THR A 84 2.88 -0.75 -12.33
CA THR A 84 3.67 -1.95 -12.65
C THR A 84 5.17 -1.74 -12.49
N ASP A 85 5.60 -0.49 -12.43
CA ASP A 85 6.96 -0.09 -12.07
C ASP A 85 6.85 1.18 -11.21
N ASP A 86 7.08 1.01 -9.91
CA ASP A 86 6.93 2.03 -8.88
C ASP A 86 8.25 2.76 -8.55
N GLY A 87 9.32 2.42 -9.27
CA GLY A 87 10.64 3.02 -9.07
C GLY A 87 11.27 2.71 -7.70
N GLY A 88 10.87 1.63 -7.04
CA GLY A 88 11.38 1.24 -5.73
C GLY A 88 10.71 1.95 -4.56
N ALA A 89 9.43 2.29 -4.71
CA ALA A 89 8.65 2.88 -3.63
C ALA A 89 8.44 1.89 -2.48
N ASP A 90 8.47 2.37 -1.24
CA ASP A 90 8.14 1.55 -0.07
C ASP A 90 6.64 1.23 -0.03
N ARG A 91 5.82 2.17 -0.53
CA ARG A 91 4.36 2.06 -0.57
C ARG A 91 3.78 2.78 -1.78
N VAL A 92 2.76 2.17 -2.40
CA VAL A 92 1.93 2.77 -3.46
C VAL A 92 0.49 2.89 -2.97
N ALA A 93 -0.13 4.05 -3.16
CA ALA A 93 -1.53 4.30 -2.81
C ALA A 93 -2.27 5.02 -3.93
N PHE A 94 -3.54 4.66 -4.14
CA PHE A 94 -4.42 5.29 -5.12
C PHE A 94 -5.57 6.04 -4.45
N ALA A 95 -5.94 7.19 -5.00
CA ALA A 95 -7.10 7.97 -4.60
C ALA A 95 -7.94 8.34 -5.84
N PRO A 96 -9.22 7.89 -5.95
CA PRO A 96 -9.89 6.94 -5.07
C PRO A 96 -9.19 5.57 -5.06
N ALA A 97 -9.34 4.82 -3.96
CA ALA A 97 -8.78 3.49 -3.83
C ALA A 97 -9.68 2.43 -4.50
N GLY A 98 -9.05 1.36 -4.98
CA GLY A 98 -9.74 0.21 -5.59
C GLY A 98 -10.17 0.45 -7.05
N PRO A 99 -11.05 -0.42 -7.58
CA PRO A 99 -11.49 -0.35 -8.97
C PRO A 99 -12.28 0.92 -9.26
N ILE A 100 -12.06 1.48 -10.45
CA ILE A 100 -12.73 2.68 -10.95
C ILE A 100 -13.98 2.26 -11.71
N ALA A 101 -15.15 2.48 -11.12
CA ALA A 101 -16.43 2.27 -11.79
C ALA A 101 -16.75 3.44 -12.73
N VAL A 102 -16.83 3.17 -14.03
CA VAL A 102 -17.16 4.16 -15.06
C VAL A 102 -18.65 4.06 -15.36
N THR A 103 -19.43 5.00 -14.85
CA THR A 103 -20.89 5.00 -14.97
C THR A 103 -21.39 6.18 -15.79
N ALA A 104 -22.66 6.14 -16.20
CA ALA A 104 -23.29 7.27 -16.88
C ALA A 104 -23.27 8.54 -16.01
N GLY A 105 -23.32 8.41 -14.68
CA GLY A 105 -23.24 9.50 -13.72
C GLY A 105 -21.81 9.97 -13.39
N SER A 106 -20.78 9.23 -13.83
CA SER A 106 -19.39 9.65 -13.65
C SER A 106 -19.10 10.93 -14.45
N PRO A 107 -18.19 11.81 -13.96
CA PRO A 107 -17.77 12.98 -14.73
C PRO A 107 -17.13 12.58 -16.06
N ALA A 108 -17.09 13.52 -17.01
CA ALA A 108 -16.45 13.28 -18.32
C ALA A 108 -14.98 12.88 -18.19
N THR A 109 -14.29 13.39 -17.17
CA THR A 109 -12.98 12.93 -16.73
C THR A 109 -13.01 12.55 -15.26
N ILE A 110 -12.61 11.33 -14.95
CA ILE A 110 -12.44 10.82 -13.59
C ILE A 110 -10.99 11.06 -13.19
N ASP A 111 -10.77 11.81 -12.12
CA ASP A 111 -9.44 12.09 -11.60
C ASP A 111 -8.99 10.99 -10.62
N VAL A 112 -7.76 10.52 -10.81
CA VAL A 112 -7.11 9.52 -9.97
C VAL A 112 -5.70 10.00 -9.64
N VAL A 113 -5.30 9.87 -8.38
CA VAL A 113 -3.95 10.18 -7.91
C VAL A 113 -3.26 8.88 -7.52
N ALA A 114 -2.04 8.66 -8.01
CA ALA A 114 -1.15 7.59 -7.56
C ALA A 114 0.02 8.18 -6.78
N THR A 115 0.09 7.88 -5.49
CA THR A 115 1.11 8.39 -4.57
C THR A 115 2.08 7.28 -4.22
N ASN A 116 3.36 7.47 -4.54
CA ASN A 116 4.44 6.60 -4.06
C ASN A 116 5.10 7.24 -2.86
N THR A 117 5.28 6.46 -1.81
CA THR A 117 5.98 6.89 -0.60
C THR A 117 7.38 6.30 -0.57
N PHE A 118 8.38 7.15 -0.31
CA PHE A 118 9.79 6.79 -0.17
C PHE A 118 10.26 7.27 1.21
N ASP A 119 10.50 6.32 2.10
CA ASP A 119 10.98 6.57 3.46
C ASP A 119 12.51 6.77 3.44
N ALA A 120 13.04 7.56 4.37
CA ALA A 120 14.49 7.67 4.51
C ALA A 120 15.08 6.34 4.99
N VAL A 121 16.26 6.01 4.48
CA VAL A 121 17.07 4.94 5.09
C VAL A 121 17.78 5.51 6.31
N ASP A 122 17.53 4.93 7.48
CA ASP A 122 18.30 5.22 8.68
C ASP A 122 19.72 4.65 8.50
N VAL A 123 20.62 5.45 7.95
CA VAL A 123 22.05 5.18 8.05
C VAL A 123 22.49 5.55 9.46
N VAL A 124 22.58 4.53 10.32
CA VAL A 124 23.39 4.63 11.54
C VAL A 124 24.78 5.03 11.07
N ALA A 125 25.18 6.27 11.40
CA ALA A 125 26.53 6.73 11.12
C ALA A 125 27.50 5.64 11.61
N PRO A 126 28.52 5.25 10.84
CA PRO A 126 29.55 4.38 11.38
C PRO A 126 30.04 5.09 12.64
N GLY A 127 29.75 4.49 13.80
CA GLY A 127 30.11 5.11 15.08
C GLY A 127 31.59 5.41 14.98
N ASP A 128 31.96 6.69 15.09
CA ASP A 128 33.35 7.09 15.17
C ASP A 128 33.97 6.19 16.22
N GLY A 129 34.79 5.26 15.76
CA GLY A 129 35.32 4.16 16.56
C GLY A 129 36.17 4.77 17.66
N SER A 130 35.51 5.15 18.75
CA SER A 130 36.12 5.56 20.00
C SER A 130 36.64 4.28 20.62
N THR A 131 37.72 3.77 20.03
CA THR A 131 38.65 2.95 20.79
C THR A 131 39.12 3.84 21.91
N GLY A 132 38.66 3.53 23.13
CA GLY A 132 39.29 4.01 24.34
C GLY A 132 40.78 3.72 24.22
N ALA A 133 41.55 4.79 24.12
CA ALA A 133 42.98 4.81 24.33
C ALA A 133 43.24 6.10 25.12
N ASP A 134 42.97 6.02 26.42
CA ASP A 134 43.95 6.39 27.43
C ASP A 134 45.11 7.24 26.90
N LEU A 135 44.91 8.56 26.86
CA LEU A 135 46.03 9.49 26.88
C LEU A 135 46.56 9.53 28.31
N ASP A 136 47.40 8.53 28.60
CA ASP A 136 48.41 8.56 29.65
C ASP A 136 49.26 9.83 29.46
N ALA A 137 48.87 10.89 30.18
CA ALA A 137 49.75 12.01 30.45
C ALA A 137 50.64 11.63 31.64
N GLY A 138 51.75 10.96 31.31
CA GLY A 138 52.92 10.65 32.13
C GLY A 138 52.93 11.22 33.55
N THR A 139 52.51 10.39 34.50
CA THR A 139 53.01 10.46 35.88
C THR A 139 54.26 9.58 35.97
N PRO A 140 55.46 10.11 36.30
CA PRO A 140 56.64 9.25 36.47
C PRO A 140 56.47 8.32 37.68
N PRO A 141 57.00 7.09 37.64
CA PRO A 141 56.72 6.10 38.68
C PRO A 141 57.64 6.23 39.91
N ARG A 142 57.03 5.89 41.05
CA ARG A 142 57.55 5.09 42.18
C ARG A 142 58.28 5.80 43.34
N ALA A 143 57.63 5.69 44.52
CA ALA A 143 58.25 5.13 45.72
C ALA A 143 57.16 4.45 46.59
N GLU A 144 57.32 3.16 46.90
CA GLU A 144 56.60 2.42 47.96
C GLU A 144 57.63 1.55 48.72
N PRO A 145 57.35 1.03 49.94
CA PRO A 145 56.79 1.61 51.18
C PRO A 145 57.68 1.23 52.41
N PRO A 146 57.22 1.31 53.69
CA PRO A 146 56.56 0.13 54.28
C PRO A 146 55.40 0.38 55.27
N ASP A 147 54.54 -0.65 55.36
CA ASP A 147 53.72 -1.17 56.46
C ASP A 147 52.98 -0.25 57.46
N GLU A 148 51.64 -0.33 57.49
CA GLU A 148 50.93 -1.00 58.60
C GLU A 148 49.43 -1.29 58.31
N ALA A 149 49.06 -2.56 58.58
CA ALA A 149 47.78 -3.07 59.09
C ALA A 149 46.46 -2.98 58.26
N VAL A 150 46.24 -4.07 57.52
CA VAL A 150 45.00 -4.85 57.34
C VAL A 150 43.82 -4.53 58.28
N ARG A 151 42.63 -4.30 57.69
CA ARG A 151 41.37 -4.95 58.13
C ARG A 151 40.52 -5.37 56.94
N VAL A 152 40.34 -6.68 56.85
CA VAL A 152 39.40 -7.39 55.97
C VAL A 152 37.98 -7.16 56.48
N VAL A 153 37.04 -6.80 55.60
CA VAL A 153 35.61 -7.04 55.78
C VAL A 153 35.10 -7.79 54.55
N ALA A 154 34.53 -8.97 54.81
CA ALA A 154 33.95 -9.89 53.84
C ALA A 154 32.61 -9.37 53.27
N PRO A 155 32.14 -9.90 52.12
CA PRO A 155 30.95 -9.40 51.43
C PRO A 155 29.68 -9.88 52.14
N GLY A 156 28.69 -8.98 52.23
CA GLY A 156 27.38 -9.27 52.79
C GLY A 156 26.29 -8.66 51.93
N ASP A 157 25.42 -9.52 51.44
CA ASP A 157 24.26 -9.32 50.60
C ASP A 157 23.38 -8.11 50.98
N VAL A 158 22.95 -7.35 49.97
CA VAL A 158 21.59 -6.77 49.94
C VAL A 158 21.00 -6.94 48.54
N SER A 159 20.22 -8.01 48.42
CA SER A 159 19.19 -8.17 47.40
C SER A 159 18.03 -7.24 47.73
N SER A 160 17.58 -6.40 46.77
CA SER A 160 16.17 -6.01 46.68
C SER A 160 15.79 -5.31 45.35
N THR A 161 15.06 -6.08 44.53
CA THR A 161 13.78 -5.74 43.87
C THR A 161 13.59 -4.41 43.11
N ALA A 162 13.45 -4.52 41.78
CA ALA A 162 12.30 -3.98 41.04
C ALA A 162 12.12 -4.79 39.73
N GLY A 163 10.98 -5.47 39.60
CA GLY A 163 10.67 -6.37 38.49
C GLY A 163 10.17 -5.67 37.21
N PRO A 164 10.14 -6.40 36.08
CA PRO A 164 9.64 -5.89 34.79
C PRO A 164 8.10 -5.87 34.73
N PRO A 165 7.48 -4.96 33.92
CA PRO A 165 6.06 -5.04 33.62
C PRO A 165 5.74 -6.24 32.69
N PRO A 166 4.57 -6.90 32.85
CA PRO A 166 4.24 -8.10 32.08
C PRO A 166 3.81 -7.82 30.63
N VAL A 167 4.23 -8.74 29.76
CA VAL A 167 3.86 -8.89 28.35
C VAL A 167 2.41 -9.39 28.22
N GLY A 168 1.58 -8.66 27.47
CA GLY A 168 0.23 -9.10 27.09
C GLY A 168 0.28 -10.20 26.03
N THR A 169 -0.32 -11.35 26.34
CA THR A 169 -0.55 -12.46 25.40
C THR A 169 -2.04 -12.49 25.01
N PRO A 170 -2.40 -12.81 23.75
CA PRO A 170 -3.78 -12.88 23.29
C PRO A 170 -4.52 -14.11 23.82
N GLY A 171 -5.77 -13.91 24.24
CA GLY A 171 -6.67 -14.98 24.66
C GLY A 171 -7.44 -15.59 23.48
N ALA A 172 -7.23 -16.88 23.26
CA ALA A 172 -8.12 -17.76 22.50
C ALA A 172 -8.90 -18.67 23.47
N GLY A 173 -10.15 -18.98 23.14
CA GLY A 173 -10.98 -20.00 23.80
C GLY A 173 -12.47 -19.72 23.61
N LEU A 174 -13.12 -20.23 22.57
CA LEU A 174 -13.75 -21.56 22.43
C LEU A 174 -15.08 -21.77 23.19
N ALA A 175 -16.10 -22.08 22.38
CA ALA A 175 -17.20 -23.01 22.59
C ALA A 175 -18.42 -22.60 23.45
N ALA A 176 -19.56 -22.49 22.76
CA ALA A 176 -20.85 -22.97 23.26
C ALA A 176 -21.63 -23.67 22.14
N THR A 177 -21.76 -25.00 22.28
CA THR A 177 -22.88 -25.88 21.92
C THR A 177 -24.21 -25.11 21.77
N GLY A 178 -25.07 -25.29 20.76
CA GLY A 178 -25.56 -26.51 20.13
C GLY A 178 -27.09 -26.55 20.27
N ALA A 179 -27.84 -26.36 19.18
CA ALA A 179 -29.27 -26.70 19.11
C ALA A 179 -29.64 -27.12 17.68
N ARG A 180 -30.14 -28.35 17.57
CA ARG A 180 -30.56 -29.04 16.35
C ARG A 180 -32.04 -28.79 16.03
N CYS A 181 -32.36 -29.06 14.75
CA CYS A 181 -33.69 -29.31 14.16
C CYS A 181 -34.55 -28.05 13.97
N THR A 182 -35.14 -27.80 12.80
CA THR A 182 -36.00 -28.74 12.08
C THR A 182 -36.00 -28.49 10.56
N ARG A 183 -35.87 -29.58 9.82
CA ARG A 183 -36.00 -29.67 8.37
C ARG A 183 -37.49 -29.84 8.04
N HIS A 184 -38.12 -28.86 7.40
CA HIS A 184 -39.39 -29.10 6.71
C HIS A 184 -39.17 -29.05 5.19
N ARG A 185 -38.97 -30.26 4.63
CA ARG A 185 -39.34 -30.54 3.24
C ARG A 185 -40.86 -30.57 3.17
N ARG A 186 -41.45 -29.91 2.17
CA ARG A 186 -42.68 -30.32 1.47
C ARG A 186 -42.90 -29.44 0.23
N SER A 187 -42.45 -29.93 -0.92
CA SER A 187 -43.28 -29.95 -2.15
C SER A 187 -44.11 -31.25 -2.09
N PRO A 188 -45.24 -31.47 -2.80
CA PRO A 188 -45.63 -30.91 -4.12
C PRO A 188 -47.14 -30.58 -4.30
N SER A 189 -47.54 -29.97 -5.43
CA SER A 189 -48.53 -30.50 -6.40
C SER A 189 -49.09 -29.44 -7.39
N ARG A 190 -49.40 -29.91 -8.61
CA ARG A 190 -49.99 -29.27 -9.80
C ARG A 190 -51.45 -28.80 -9.65
N SER A 191 -51.97 -28.24 -10.75
CA SER A 191 -53.35 -27.86 -11.17
C SER A 191 -53.79 -26.47 -10.70
N TRP A 192 -54.29 -25.57 -11.54
CA TRP A 192 -55.15 -25.70 -12.73
C TRP A 192 -54.62 -24.98 -13.98
#